data_AF-A0A1I4Q943-F1
#
_entry.id   AF-A0A1I4Q943-F1
#
_cell.length_a   1.000
_cell.length_b   1.000
_cell.length_c   1.000
_cell.angle_alpha   90.00
_cell.angle_beta   90.00
_cell.angle_gamma   90.00
#
_symmetry.space_group_name_H-M   'P 1'
#
loop_
_entity.id
_entity.type
_entity.pdbx_description
1 polymer ?
#
loop_
_entity_poly.entity_id
_entity_poly.type
_entity_poly.pdbx_seq_one_letter_code
_entity_poly.pdbx_strand_id
1 'polypeptide(L)'
;MTPEEIAADMAEICRRKLPKREDVDPEIRKETEEAIRYMNEKIARGEVLKSWSKENFPIGLDKNMEPFPLTSSDQKGKDDESK
;
A
#
# COMPACT_ATOMS: atom_id res chain seq x y z
N MET A 1 -14.09 1.96 -12.99
CA MET A 1 -13.52 3.22 -12.50
C MET A 1 -12.41 3.63 -13.45
N THR A 2 -12.54 4.78 -14.08
CA THR A 2 -11.51 5.34 -14.97
C THR A 2 -10.42 6.04 -14.13
N PRO A 3 -9.21 6.25 -14.67
CA PRO A 3 -8.18 7.05 -13.99
C PRO A 3 -8.66 8.45 -13.61
N GLU A 4 -9.55 9.03 -14.42
CA GLU A 4 -10.15 10.35 -14.19
C GLU A 4 -11.12 10.34 -13.00
N GLU A 5 -11.94 9.29 -12.88
CA GLU A 5 -12.84 9.10 -11.74
C GLU A 5 -12.04 8.91 -10.43
N ILE A 6 -10.93 8.15 -10.48
CA ILE A 6 -10.03 7.98 -9.32
C ILE A 6 -9.40 9.32 -8.93
N ALA A 7 -8.94 10.11 -9.90
CA ALA A 7 -8.33 11.41 -9.64
C ALA A 7 -9.34 12.40 -9.04
N ALA A 8 -10.58 12.39 -9.52
CA ALA A 8 -11.66 13.23 -9.00
C ALA A 8 -12.00 12.87 -7.54
N ASP A 9 -12.16 11.58 -7.24
CA ASP A 9 -12.42 11.10 -5.88
C ASP A 9 -11.28 11.46 -4.92
N MET A 10 -10.03 11.28 -5.35
CA MET A 10 -8.85 11.66 -4.56
C MET A 10 -8.81 13.18 -4.31
N ALA A 11 -9.13 13.99 -5.31
CA ALA A 11 -9.18 15.44 -5.16
C ALA A 11 -10.28 15.88 -4.17
N GLU A 12 -11.45 15.23 -4.22
CA GLU A 12 -12.53 15.50 -3.27
C GLU A 12 -12.16 15.12 -1.84
N ILE A 13 -11.54 13.95 -1.66
CA ILE A 13 -11.04 13.48 -0.36
C ILE A 13 -10.03 14.49 0.21
N CYS A 14 -9.04 14.89 -0.59
CA CYS A 14 -8.04 15.89 -0.21
C CYS A 14 -8.70 17.21 0.21
N ARG A 15 -9.66 17.72 -0.58
CA ARG A 15 -10.37 18.97 -0.26
C ARG A 15 -11.13 18.90 1.06
N ARG A 16 -11.73 17.76 1.39
CA ARG A 16 -12.54 17.58 2.60
C ARG A 16 -11.71 17.31 3.85
N LYS A 17 -10.54 16.66 3.70
CA LYS A 17 -9.78 16.10 4.83
C LYS A 17 -8.50 16.86 5.15
N LEU A 18 -7.91 17.56 4.19
CA LEU A 18 -6.69 18.33 4.42
C LEU A 18 -7.03 19.75 4.89
N PRO A 19 -6.26 20.28 5.86
CA PRO A 19 -6.36 21.69 6.22
C PRO A 19 -6.04 22.56 5.00
N LYS A 20 -6.63 23.76 4.94
CA LYS A 20 -6.27 24.71 3.90
C LYS A 20 -4.84 25.17 4.13
N ARG A 21 -4.17 25.57 3.04
CA ARG A 21 -2.75 25.95 3.09
C ARG A 21 -2.51 27.14 4.01
N GLU A 22 -3.48 28.04 4.13
CA GLU A 22 -3.42 29.24 4.95
C GLU A 22 -3.56 28.94 6.45
N ASP A 23 -4.17 27.80 6.79
CA ASP A 23 -4.41 27.37 8.17
C ASP A 23 -3.24 26.53 8.75
N VAL A 24 -2.25 26.20 7.92
CA VAL A 24 -1.05 25.43 8.32
C VAL A 24 0.09 26.36 8.66
N ASP A 25 0.79 26.08 9.76
CA ASP A 25 1.97 26.80 10.18
C ASP A 25 3.01 26.88 9.03
N PRO A 26 3.60 28.05 8.73
CA PRO A 26 4.59 28.21 7.67
C PRO A 26 5.80 27.27 7.78
N GLU A 27 6.26 26.94 9.00
CA GLU A 27 7.38 26.04 9.20
C GLU A 27 7.01 24.59 8.86
N ILE A 28 5.85 24.13 9.35
CA ILE A 28 5.31 22.80 9.03
C ILE A 28 5.08 22.65 7.52
N ARG A 29 4.60 23.72 6.88
CA ARG A 29 4.41 23.74 5.42
C ARG A 29 5.74 23.59 4.69
N LYS A 30 6.78 24.30 5.12
CA LYS A 30 8.12 24.22 4.53
C LYS A 30 8.68 22.81 4.67
N GLU A 31 8.60 22.20 5.85
CA GLU A 31 9.06 20.83 6.08
C GLU A 31 8.31 19.82 5.19
N THR A 32 6.99 19.98 5.06
CA THR A 32 6.16 19.13 4.20
C THR A 32 6.58 19.24 2.72
N GLU A 33 6.80 20.46 2.22
CA GLU A 33 7.28 20.71 0.85
C GLU A 33 8.66 20.09 0.61
N GLU A 34 9.57 20.17 1.59
CA GLU A 34 10.89 19.56 1.52
C GLU A 34 10.82 18.02 1.52
N ALA A 35 9.95 17.42 2.34
CA ALA A 35 9.73 15.98 2.38
C ALA A 35 9.16 15.45 1.04
N ILE A 36 8.18 16.15 0.46
CA ILE A 36 7.63 15.82 -0.86
C ILE A 36 8.71 15.90 -1.94
N ARG A 37 9.52 16.97 -1.92
CA ARG A 37 10.65 17.11 -2.87
C ARG A 37 11.62 15.96 -2.74
N TYR A 38 12.05 15.62 -1.52
CA TYR A 38 12.97 14.52 -1.27
C TYR A 38 12.41 13.18 -1.76
N MET A 39 11.14 12.89 -1.49
CA MET A 39 10.49 11.67 -2.00
C MET A 39 10.46 11.65 -3.54
N ASN A 40 10.09 12.75 -4.19
CA ASN A 40 10.04 12.83 -5.65
C ASN A 40 11.43 12.64 -6.28
N GLU A 41 12.47 13.20 -5.67
CA GLU A 41 13.85 12.97 -6.10
C GLU A 41 14.25 11.50 -5.97
N LYS A 42 13.87 10.82 -4.87
CA LYS A 42 14.11 9.39 -4.67
C LYS A 42 13.39 8.54 -5.71
N ILE A 43 12.12 8.84 -5.98
CA ILE A 43 11.32 8.18 -7.02
C ILE A 43 11.96 8.37 -8.39
N ALA A 44 12.36 9.60 -8.74
CA ALA A 44 13.00 9.91 -10.02
C ALA A 44 14.35 9.18 -10.21
N ARG A 45 15.09 8.96 -9.11
CA ARG A 45 16.32 8.16 -9.10
C ARG A 45 16.07 6.65 -9.15
N GLY A 46 14.82 6.19 -9.13
CA GLY A 46 14.47 4.78 -9.06
C GLY A 46 14.74 4.14 -7.69
N GLU A 47 15.00 4.96 -6.66
CA GLU A 47 15.11 4.53 -5.27
C GLU A 47 13.70 4.32 -4.69
N VAL A 48 12.94 3.38 -5.27
CA VAL A 48 11.68 2.91 -4.68
C VAL A 48 12.03 2.35 -3.31
N LEU A 49 11.25 2.72 -2.28
CA LEU A 49 11.27 2.08 -0.97
C LEU A 49 11.06 0.58 -1.17
N LYS A 50 12.17 -0.17 -1.28
CA LYS A 50 12.17 -1.62 -1.52
C LYS A 50 11.38 -2.36 -0.43
N SER A 51 11.12 -1.73 0.71
CA SER A 51 10.35 -2.28 1.84
C SER A 51 8.96 -2.81 1.48
N TRP A 52 8.38 -2.48 0.32
CA TRP A 52 7.09 -3.02 -0.13
C TRP A 52 7.18 -3.91 -1.38
N SER A 53 8.38 -4.30 -1.82
CA SER A 53 8.51 -5.29 -2.90
C SER A 53 8.17 -6.70 -2.39
N LYS A 54 7.59 -7.53 -3.27
CA LYS A 54 7.35 -8.97 -3.03
C LYS A 54 8.61 -9.75 -2.60
N GLU A 55 9.78 -9.19 -2.86
CA GLU A 55 11.08 -9.73 -2.45
C GLU A 55 11.39 -9.48 -0.97
N ASN A 56 10.78 -8.45 -0.36
CA ASN A 56 10.96 -8.10 1.05
C ASN A 56 9.79 -8.53 1.95
N PHE A 57 8.62 -8.84 1.37
CA PHE A 57 7.53 -9.54 2.04
C PHE A 57 7.21 -10.81 1.26
N PRO A 58 7.70 -11.97 1.70
CA PRO A 58 7.30 -13.22 1.07
C PRO A 58 5.81 -13.39 1.38
N ILE A 59 4.98 -13.18 0.36
CA ILE A 59 3.56 -13.55 0.42
C ILE A 59 3.55 -15.04 0.78
N GLY A 60 2.98 -15.37 1.93
CA GLY A 60 2.96 -16.75 2.41
C GLY A 60 3.77 -17.02 3.67
N LEU A 61 4.32 -16.02 4.38
CA LEU A 61 4.92 -16.22 5.70
C LEU A 61 4.05 -15.65 6.83
N ASP A 62 4.05 -16.34 7.96
CA ASP A 62 3.43 -15.86 9.19
C ASP A 62 4.33 -14.87 9.96
N LYS A 63 3.88 -14.42 11.14
CA LYS A 63 4.62 -13.50 12.02
C LYS A 63 5.97 -14.03 12.54
N ASN A 64 6.24 -15.33 12.38
CA ASN A 64 7.49 -15.99 12.77
C ASN A 64 8.40 -16.27 11.56
N MET A 65 8.04 -15.78 10.36
CA MET A 65 8.72 -16.06 9.09
C MET A 65 8.60 -17.54 8.65
N GLU A 66 7.56 -18.27 9.08
CA GLU A 66 7.31 -19.64 8.64
C GLU A 66 6.28 -19.66 7.50
N PRO A 67 6.44 -20.53 6.48
CA PRO A 67 5.44 -20.70 5.43
C PRO A 67 4.07 -21.04 6.02
N PHE A 68 3.02 -20.34 5.60
CA PHE A 68 1.65 -20.77 5.85
C PHE A 68 1.51 -22.20 5.32
N PRO A 69 1.03 -23.15 6.13
CA PRO A 69 0.91 -24.54 5.70
C PRO A 69 0.02 -24.61 4.45
N LEU A 70 0.62 -24.96 3.31
CA LEU A 70 -0.07 -25.03 2.01
C LEU A 70 -0.99 -26.26 1.88
N THR A 71 -1.11 -27.07 2.92
CA THR A 71 -2.01 -28.21 2.96
C THR A 71 -2.53 -28.37 4.38
N SER A 72 -3.83 -28.17 4.57
CA SER A 72 -4.55 -28.96 5.58
C SER A 72 -4.22 -30.42 5.32
N SER A 73 -3.65 -31.10 6.31
CA SER A 73 -3.47 -32.55 6.32
C SER A 73 -4.66 -33.26 5.69
N ASP A 74 -4.41 -34.03 4.63
CA ASP A 74 -5.22 -35.14 4.13
C ASP A 74 -6.72 -35.10 4.49
N GLN A 75 -7.51 -34.25 3.84
CA GLN A 75 -8.91 -34.62 3.58
C GLN A 75 -8.94 -35.54 2.37
N LYS A 76 -8.54 -36.79 2.63
CA LYS A 76 -8.80 -37.95 1.79
C LYS A 76 -10.31 -38.00 1.54
N GLY A 77 -10.68 -38.08 0.27
CA GLY A 77 -12.02 -37.82 -0.25
C GLY A 77 -13.17 -38.47 0.52
N LYS A 78 -14.24 -37.69 0.67
CA LYS A 78 -15.61 -38.18 0.64
C LYS A 78 -16.43 -37.17 -0.13
N ASP A 79 -16.34 -37.27 -1.45
CA ASP A 79 -17.43 -36.94 -2.36
C ASP A 79 -17.22 -37.86 -3.57
N ASP A 80 -17.86 -39.02 -3.54
CA ASP A 80 -18.20 -39.76 -4.75
C ASP A 80 -19.61 -40.31 -4.55
N GLU A 81 -20.47 -39.93 -5.47
CA GLU A 81 -21.91 -40.20 -5.52
C GLU A 81 -22.24 -41.70 -5.66
N SER A 82 -23.52 -42.00 -5.42
CA SER A 82 -24.29 -43.16 -5.90
C SER A 82 -24.46 -44.35 -4.95
N LYS A 83 -25.52 -44.30 -4.12
CA LYS A 83 -26.75 -45.09 -4.38
C LYS A 83 -27.89 -44.70 -3.44
#